data_AF-A0A529WWX2-F1
#
_entry.id   AF-A0A529WWX2-F1
#
_cell.length_a   1.000
_cell.length_b   1.000
_cell.length_c   1.000
_cell.angle_alpha   90.00
_cell.angle_beta   90.00
_cell.angle_gamma   90.00
#
_symmetry.space_group_name_H-M   'P 1'
#
loop_
_entity.id
_entity.type
_entity.pdbx_description
1 polymer ?
#
loop_
_entity_poly.entity_id
_entity_poly.type
_entity_poly.pdbx_seq_one_letter_code
_entity_poly.pdbx_strand_id
1 'polypeptide(L)' 'MAGSVLGAAQAWQQVLALVVAATVVMGSPGPATISVTAVGAAFGLRPSLGYTSGVVFGTIA' A
#
# COMPACT_ATOMS: atom_id res chain seq x y z
N MET A 1 18.77 30.03 -15.90
CA MET A 1 18.98 28.62 -16.29
C MET A 1 19.39 27.71 -15.12
N ALA A 2 20.19 28.15 -14.15
CA ALA A 2 20.57 27.31 -12.99
C ALA A 2 19.42 26.99 -12.02
N GLY A 3 18.48 27.94 -11.80
CA GLY A 3 17.35 27.74 -10.89
C GLY A 3 16.34 26.67 -11.33
N SER A 4 16.13 26.49 -12.64
CA SER A 4 15.25 25.44 -13.17
C SER A 4 15.86 24.04 -13.03
N VAL A 5 17.19 23.93 -13.12
CA VAL A 5 17.92 22.66 -12.92
C VAL A 5 17.83 22.21 -11.46
N LEU A 6 17.98 23.13 -10.51
CA LEU A 6 17.79 22.85 -9.08
C LEU A 6 16.34 22.44 -8.76
N GLY A 7 15.35 23.07 -9.41
CA GLY A 7 13.94 22.70 -9.28
C GLY A 7 13.63 21.29 -9.81
N ALA A 8 14.18 20.92 -10.97
CA ALA A 8 14.02 19.58 -11.54
C ALA A 8 14.69 18.49 -10.66
N ALA A 9 15.88 18.77 -10.13
CA ALA A 9 16.57 17.87 -9.20
C ALA A 9 15.74 17.63 -7.93
N GLN A 10 15.15 18.71 -7.37
CA GLN A 10 14.29 18.62 -6.20
C GLN A 10 13.01 17.80 -6.49
N ALA A 11 12.37 18.00 -7.64
CA ALA A 11 11.20 17.21 -8.04
C ALA A 11 11.53 15.71 -8.14
N TRP A 12 12.69 15.38 -8.70
CA TRP A 12 13.14 13.99 -8.81
C TRP A 12 13.43 13.37 -7.44
N GLN A 13 14.02 14.12 -6.52
CA GLN A 13 14.20 13.68 -5.14
C GLN A 13 12.87 13.39 -4.44
N GLN A 14 11.84 14.21 -4.65
CA GLN A 14 10.51 13.97 -4.08
C GLN A 14 9.86 12.70 -4.66
N VAL A 15 9.97 12.49 -5.97
CA VAL A 15 9.45 11.26 -6.61
C VAL A 15 10.17 10.02 -6.09
N LEU A 16 11.50 10.06 -5.97
CA LEU A 16 12.27 8.95 -5.42
C LEU A 16 11.89 8.67 -3.95
N ALA A 17 11.75 9.72 -3.14
CA ALA A 17 11.30 9.57 -1.75
C ALA A 17 9.89 8.96 -1.66
N LEU A 18 8.97 9.41 -2.52
CA LEU A 18 7.62 8.86 -2.62
C LEU A 18 7.63 7.39 -3.02
N VAL A 19 8.41 7.02 -4.04
CA VAL A 19 8.51 5.63 -4.52
C VAL A 19 9.07 4.73 -3.42
N VAL A 20 10.13 5.15 -2.73
CA VAL A 20 10.71 4.38 -1.61
C VAL A 20 9.70 4.21 -0.49
N ALA A 21 9.05 5.30 -0.06
CA ALA A 21 8.03 5.27 0.98
C ALA A 21 6.85 4.35 0.59
N ALA A 22 6.33 4.48 -0.63
CA ALA A 22 5.25 3.65 -1.15
C ALA A 22 5.65 2.17 -1.22
N THR A 23 6.87 1.87 -1.66
CA THR A 23 7.38 0.49 -1.74
C THR A 23 7.48 -0.15 -0.35
N VAL A 24 7.95 0.58 0.65
CA VAL A 24 8.01 0.11 2.04
C VAL A 24 6.61 -0.11 2.61
N VAL A 25 5.70 0.85 2.39
CA VAL A 25 4.31 0.77 2.88
C VAL A 25 3.57 -0.42 2.24
N MET A 26 3.67 -0.58 0.92
CA MET A 26 3.01 -1.66 0.18
C MET A 26 3.66 -3.03 0.42
N GLY A 27 4.98 -3.07 0.64
CA GLY A 27 5.71 -4.31 0.93
C GLY A 27 5.53 -4.80 2.37
N SER A 28 5.16 -3.92 3.29
CA SER A 28 4.84 -4.31 4.68
C SER A 28 3.48 -5.01 4.74
N PRO A 29 3.32 -6.06 5.56
CA PRO A 29 2.00 -6.64 5.82
C PRO A 29 1.12 -5.57 6.49
N GLY A 30 0.23 -4.97 5.72
CA GLY A 30 -0.68 -3.94 6.23
C GLY A 30 -1.72 -4.50 7.20
N PRO A 31 -2.48 -3.63 7.89
CA PRO A 31 -3.56 -4.03 8.79
C PRO A 31 -4.59 -4.94 8.10
N ALA A 32 -4.88 -4.65 6.84
CA ALA A 32 -5.76 -5.45 5.99
C ALA A 32 -5.20 -6.86 5.75
N THR A 33 -3.92 -6.98 5.39
CA THR A 33 -3.24 -8.25 5.12
C THR A 33 -3.14 -9.13 6.37
N ILE A 34 -2.78 -8.53 7.51
CA ILE A 34 -2.73 -9.22 8.80
C ILE A 34 -4.12 -9.71 9.21
N SER A 35 -5.15 -8.88 9.05
CA SER A 35 -6.53 -9.23 9.42
C SER A 35 -7.11 -10.35 8.55
N VAL A 36 -6.90 -10.32 7.23
CA VAL A 36 -7.35 -11.40 6.33
C VAL A 36 -6.66 -12.72 6.67
N THR A 37 -5.36 -12.67 6.98
CA THR A 37 -4.59 -13.85 7.39
C THR A 37 -5.10 -14.43 8.71
N ALA A 38 -5.39 -13.58 9.70
CA ALA A 38 -5.93 -14.00 10.99
C ALA A 38 -7.34 -14.60 10.87
N VAL A 39 -8.24 -13.96 10.09
CA VAL A 39 -9.59 -14.48 9.82
C VAL A 39 -9.52 -15.80 9.05
N GLY A 40 -8.62 -15.90 8.07
CA GLY A 40 -8.32 -17.12 7.32
C GLY A 40 -7.85 -18.28 8.21
N ALA A 41 -6.97 -17.98 9.19
CA ALA A 41 -6.49 -18.97 10.15
C ALA A 41 -7.57 -19.39 11.18
N ALA A 42 -8.41 -18.45 11.62
CA ALA A 42 -9.41 -18.70 12.67
C ALA A 42 -10.68 -19.39 12.15
N PHE A 43 -11.16 -19.03 10.96
CA PHE A 43 -12.44 -19.50 10.42
C PHE A 43 -12.31 -20.31 9.13
N GLY A 44 -11.09 -20.48 8.62
CA GLY A 44 -10.82 -21.16 7.35
C GLY A 44 -11.07 -20.26 6.12
N LEU A 45 -10.78 -20.80 4.94
CA LEU A 45 -10.79 -20.03 3.70
C LEU A 45 -12.18 -19.55 3.28
N ARG A 46 -13.22 -20.40 3.41
CA ARG A 46 -14.57 -20.10 2.88
C ARG A 46 -15.25 -18.92 3.59
N PRO A 47 -15.28 -18.84 4.93
CA PRO A 47 -15.88 -17.69 5.63
C PRO A 47 -15.09 -16.38 5.43
N SER A 48 -13.79 -16.48 5.15
CA SER A 48 -12.89 -15.33 4.97
C SER A 48 -13.08 -14.59 3.65
N LEU A 49 -13.75 -15.22 2.66
CA LEU A 49 -13.97 -14.62 1.34
C LEU A 49 -14.82 -13.34 1.41
N GLY A 50 -15.86 -13.33 2.24
CA GLY A 50 -16.73 -12.15 2.41
C GLY A 50 -16.01 -10.98 3.11
N TYR A 51 -15.14 -11.28 4.06
CA TYR A 51 -14.30 -10.28 4.71
C TYR A 51 -13.27 -9.69 3.74
N THR A 52 -12.59 -10.57 2.99
CA THR A 52 -11.57 -10.16 2.00
C THR A 52 -12.19 -9.33 0.88
N SER A 53 -13.37 -9.72 0.37
CA SER A 53 -14.07 -8.95 -0.66
C SER A 53 -14.49 -7.57 -0.15
N GLY A 54 -14.99 -7.48 1.09
CA GLY A 54 -15.31 -6.19 1.73
C GLY A 54 -14.10 -5.26 1.83
N VAL A 55 -12.94 -5.78 2.22
CA VAL A 55 -11.67 -5.03 2.27
C VAL A 55 -11.27 -4.52 0.87
N VAL A 56 -11.39 -5.35 -0.16
CA VAL A 56 -11.07 -4.96 -1.55
C VAL A 56 -12.02 -3.88 -2.05
N PHE A 57 -13.34 -4.06 -1.89
CA PHE A 57 -14.33 -3.07 -2.30
C PHE A 57 -14.16 -1.74 -1.58
N GLY A 58 -13.87 -1.76 -0.27
CA GLY A 58 -13.62 -0.55 0.52
C GLY A 58 -12.31 0.18 0.16
N THR A 59 -11.37 -0.49 -0.50
CA THR A 59 -10.11 0.14 -0.97
C THR A 59 -10.28 0.78 -2.35
N ILE A 60 -11.24 0.30 -3.15
CA ILE A 60 -11.48 0.80 -4.52
C ILE A 60 -12.42 2.03 -4.52
N ALA A 61 -13.34 2.13 -3.55
CA ALA A 61 -14.31 3.23 -3.44
C ALA A 61 -13.69 4.52 -2.90
#